data_AF-A0A444UVU0-F1
#
_entry.id   AF-A0A444UVU0-F1
#
_cell.length_a   1.000
_cell.length_b   1.000
_cell.length_c   1.000
_cell.angle_alpha   90.00
_cell.angle_beta   90.00
_cell.angle_gamma   90.00
#
_symmetry.space_group_name_H-M   'P 1'
#
loop_
_entity.id
_entity.type
_entity.pdbx_description
1 polymer ?
#
loop_
_entity_poly.entity_id
_entity_poly.type
_entity_poly.pdbx_seq_one_letter_code
_entity_poly.pdbx_strand_id
1 'polypeptide(L)'
;MMRFLLDYHRQRQLAEGNAAEEAELEDTEMPPPAPEPDDSEEGPAVKPELPPHISIAKEVMERCIHLLSDKSLRLRLKVLDVLELCVTVLQSHENELLPMAHRAWPPLVQRLTNDDPLAVLRAFKVMCTLGETCGDFLRRRVSKDVLPRLTGSLVKQAPVSARAGPVYTHTLAYKMQLAVLQGLGALCCRLDLADAEFDVVSDACLHYLSCRQPPKLQEACVSVFQHLIQVDPDSVWLTLNELYCPNSYEPKHSSLHAVQLSGMGKQRNEFTENILKLLQEMQ
;
A
#
# COMPACT_ATOMS: atom_id res chain seq x y z
N MET A 1 -27.35 44.12 -22.95
CA MET A 1 -28.16 44.84 -23.97
C MET A 1 -28.91 43.87 -24.90
N MET A 2 -28.24 42.90 -25.53
CA MET A 2 -28.84 42.04 -26.57
C MET A 2 -29.95 41.08 -26.07
N ARG A 3 -29.80 40.49 -24.86
CA ARG A 3 -30.84 39.63 -24.25
C ARG A 3 -32.15 40.39 -23.95
N PHE A 4 -32.03 41.65 -23.54
CA PHE A 4 -33.18 42.50 -23.26
C PHE A 4 -34.01 42.80 -24.52
N LEU A 5 -33.35 43.00 -25.66
CA LEU A 5 -34.04 43.24 -26.93
C LEU A 5 -34.78 42.00 -27.45
N LEU A 6 -34.20 40.81 -27.26
CA LEU A 6 -34.82 39.53 -27.63
C LEU A 6 -36.05 39.23 -26.76
N ASP A 7 -35.96 39.47 -25.45
CA ASP A 7 -37.10 39.28 -24.55
C ASP A 7 -38.21 40.31 -24.82
N TYR A 8 -37.87 41.57 -25.11
CA TYR A 8 -38.85 42.59 -25.48
C TYR A 8 -39.59 42.22 -26.77
N HIS A 9 -38.89 41.71 -27.78
CA HIS A 9 -39.50 41.30 -29.05
C HIS A 9 -40.44 40.09 -28.86
N ARG A 10 -40.05 39.13 -28.02
CA ARG A 10 -40.87 37.96 -27.67
C ARG A 10 -42.14 38.37 -26.91
N GLN A 11 -42.01 39.27 -25.93
CA GLN A 11 -43.14 39.77 -25.14
C GLN A 11 -44.13 40.57 -26.01
N ARG A 12 -43.62 41.35 -26.98
CA ARG A 12 -44.46 42.08 -27.93
C ARG A 12 -45.26 41.13 -28.84
N GLN A 13 -44.64 40.05 -29.34
CA GLN A 13 -45.33 39.08 -30.20
C GLN A 13 -46.41 38.28 -29.46
N LEU A 14 -46.21 38.01 -28.16
CA LEU A 14 -47.22 37.38 -27.30
C LEU A 14 -48.41 38.31 -27.00
N ALA A 15 -48.16 39.61 -26.87
CA ALA A 15 -49.21 40.62 -26.65
C ALA A 15 -50.05 40.91 -27.91
N GLU A 16 -49.46 40.73 -29.10
CA GLU A 16 -50.13 40.88 -30.40
C GLU A 16 -50.93 39.62 -30.81
N GLY A 17 -50.93 38.55 -29.99
CA GLY A 17 -51.82 37.39 -30.13
C GLY A 17 -51.45 36.38 -31.22
N ASN A 18 -50.28 36.49 -31.84
CA ASN A 18 -49.83 35.54 -32.86
C ASN A 18 -49.06 34.37 -32.22
N ALA A 19 -49.79 33.34 -31.82
CA ALA A 19 -49.23 32.01 -31.58
C ALA A 19 -49.69 31.09 -32.71
N ALA A 20 -48.77 30.64 -33.56
CA ALA A 20 -48.99 29.49 -34.42
C ALA A 20 -47.65 28.77 -34.64
N GLU A 21 -47.73 27.48 -34.33
CA GLU A 21 -46.73 26.44 -34.43
C GLU A 21 -46.40 26.07 -35.88
N GLU A 22 -45.29 25.33 -36.00
CA GLU A 22 -44.97 24.37 -37.07
C GLU A 22 -44.73 24.90 -38.50
N ALA A 23 -43.50 24.72 -39.00
CA ALA A 23 -43.20 23.59 -39.88
C ALA A 23 -41.74 23.66 -40.39
N GLU A 24 -41.17 22.49 -40.43
CA GLU A 24 -39.82 22.10 -40.81
C GLU A 24 -39.62 22.06 -42.35
N LEU A 25 -38.36 22.29 -42.77
CA LEU A 25 -37.63 21.77 -43.97
C LEU A 25 -37.39 22.65 -45.22
N GLU A 26 -36.07 22.84 -45.47
CA GLU A 26 -35.29 22.72 -46.73
C GLU A 26 -35.58 23.74 -47.88
N ASP A 27 -34.62 24.35 -48.59
CA ASP A 27 -33.16 24.19 -48.74
C ASP A 27 -32.57 25.44 -49.45
N THR A 28 -31.23 25.52 -49.51
CA THR A 28 -30.36 26.28 -50.45
C THR A 28 -29.66 27.58 -50.00
N GLU A 29 -28.44 27.35 -49.50
CA GLU A 29 -27.14 28.05 -49.71
C GLU A 29 -26.97 29.58 -49.55
N MET A 30 -26.14 29.97 -48.57
CA MET A 30 -25.24 31.14 -48.57
C MET A 30 -24.10 30.93 -47.52
N PRO A 31 -22.98 31.70 -47.60
CA PRO A 31 -21.58 31.23 -47.59
C PRO A 31 -20.98 30.93 -46.20
N PRO A 32 -19.79 30.26 -46.11
CA PRO A 32 -19.22 29.81 -44.85
C PRO A 32 -18.92 30.99 -43.90
N PRO A 33 -19.29 30.90 -42.61
CA PRO A 33 -18.93 31.89 -41.63
C PRO A 33 -17.43 31.82 -41.30
N ALA A 34 -16.85 32.98 -41.02
CA ALA A 34 -15.44 33.16 -40.68
C ALA A 34 -15.02 32.26 -39.50
N PRO A 35 -13.76 31.79 -39.47
CA PRO A 35 -13.28 30.96 -38.37
C PRO A 35 -13.35 31.75 -37.06
N GLU A 36 -14.10 31.21 -36.10
CA GLU A 36 -13.97 31.59 -34.69
C GLU A 36 -12.53 31.34 -34.24
N PRO A 37 -11.95 32.18 -33.36
CA PRO A 37 -10.60 31.97 -32.86
C PRO A 37 -10.58 30.66 -32.08
N ASP A 38 -9.87 29.70 -32.64
CA ASP A 38 -9.47 28.45 -32.00
C ASP A 38 -8.51 28.79 -30.85
N ASP A 39 -9.02 28.91 -29.63
CA ASP A 39 -8.23 28.96 -28.40
C ASP A 39 -7.68 27.54 -28.06
N SER A 40 -7.14 26.87 -29.07
CA SER A 40 -6.41 25.58 -28.95
C SER A 40 -4.93 25.77 -29.29
N GLU A 41 -4.29 26.79 -28.72
CA GLU A 41 -2.84 26.84 -28.58
C GLU A 41 -2.45 26.72 -27.09
N GLU A 42 -2.74 25.57 -26.49
CA GLU A 42 -1.85 25.08 -25.42
C GLU A 42 -0.51 24.72 -26.09
N GLY A 43 0.38 25.71 -26.17
CA GLY A 43 1.78 25.48 -26.52
C GLY A 43 2.37 24.35 -25.65
N PRO A 44 3.38 23.61 -26.13
CA PRO A 44 3.89 22.45 -25.42
C PRO A 44 4.29 22.87 -24.01
N ALA A 45 3.63 22.30 -23.01
CA ALA A 45 3.93 22.54 -21.60
C ALA A 45 5.44 22.35 -21.40
N VAL A 46 6.18 23.46 -21.27
CA VAL A 46 7.61 23.43 -21.04
C VAL A 46 7.80 22.81 -19.68
N LYS A 47 8.11 21.50 -19.64
CA LYS A 47 8.43 20.83 -18.38
C LYS A 47 9.57 21.61 -17.74
N PRO A 48 9.41 22.05 -16.48
CA PRO A 48 10.48 22.75 -15.78
C PRO A 48 11.74 21.88 -15.80
N GLU A 49 12.89 22.48 -16.14
CA GLU A 49 14.15 21.75 -16.19
C GLU A 49 14.45 21.16 -14.82
N LEU A 50 14.66 19.84 -14.79
CA LEU A 50 14.94 19.13 -13.54
C LEU A 50 16.29 19.61 -12.99
N PRO A 51 16.42 19.79 -11.66
CA PRO A 51 17.71 20.05 -11.06
C PRO A 51 18.73 18.96 -11.44
N PRO A 52 20.02 19.30 -11.61
CA PRO A 52 21.02 18.38 -12.14
C PRO A 52 21.16 17.10 -11.29
N HIS A 53 21.06 17.23 -9.97
CA HIS A 53 21.11 16.08 -9.05
C HIS A 53 19.93 15.12 -9.23
N ILE A 54 18.76 15.62 -9.62
CA ILE A 54 17.56 14.81 -9.90
C ILE A 54 17.70 14.07 -11.24
N SER A 55 18.21 14.75 -12.27
CA SER A 55 18.51 14.12 -13.56
C SER A 55 19.53 12.99 -13.39
N ILE A 56 20.62 13.25 -12.65
CA ILE A 56 21.65 12.24 -12.36
C ILE A 56 21.04 11.05 -11.60
N ALA A 57 20.26 11.29 -10.54
CA ALA A 57 19.64 10.23 -9.77
C ALA A 57 18.71 9.36 -10.63
N LYS A 58 17.91 9.98 -11.51
CA LYS A 58 17.05 9.28 -12.47
C LYS A 58 17.85 8.41 -13.43
N GLU A 59 18.91 8.95 -14.04
CA GLU A 59 19.78 8.19 -14.95
C GLU A 59 20.51 7.03 -14.25
N VAL A 60 20.93 7.23 -13.00
CA VAL A 60 21.55 6.18 -12.19
C VAL A 60 20.52 5.10 -11.85
N MET A 61 19.30 5.49 -11.47
CA MET A 61 18.21 4.55 -11.20
C MET A 61 17.88 3.70 -12.44
N GLU A 62 17.83 4.31 -13.63
CA GLU A 62 17.60 3.60 -14.89
C GLU A 62 18.68 2.54 -15.15
N ARG A 63 19.96 2.90 -14.98
CA ARG A 63 21.06 1.93 -15.09
C ARG A 63 20.95 0.81 -14.05
N CYS A 64 20.56 1.14 -12.80
CA CYS A 64 20.35 0.14 -11.76
C CYS A 64 19.30 -0.89 -12.13
N ILE A 65 18.17 -0.45 -12.71
CA ILE A 65 17.07 -1.35 -13.14
C ILE A 65 17.59 -2.45 -14.06
N HIS A 66 18.47 -2.12 -15.01
CA HIS A 66 19.06 -3.10 -15.92
C HIS A 66 20.03 -4.06 -15.22
N LEU A 67 20.81 -3.56 -14.27
CA LEU A 67 21.82 -4.33 -13.53
C LEU A 67 21.23 -5.20 -12.41
N LEU A 68 19.97 -5.02 -12.03
CA LEU A 68 19.29 -5.88 -11.06
C LEU A 68 19.28 -7.35 -11.50
N SER A 69 19.34 -7.64 -12.80
CA SER A 69 19.33 -9.00 -13.35
C SER A 69 20.72 -9.57 -13.65
N ASP A 70 21.79 -8.91 -13.21
CA ASP A 70 23.14 -9.42 -13.40
C ASP A 70 23.39 -10.75 -12.67
N LYS A 71 24.26 -11.60 -13.22
CA LYS A 71 24.58 -12.91 -12.65
C LYS A 71 25.36 -12.80 -11.33
N SER A 72 26.07 -11.71 -11.10
CA SER A 72 26.86 -11.48 -9.90
C SER A 72 25.98 -11.04 -8.73
N LEU A 73 25.88 -11.90 -7.70
CA LEU A 73 25.20 -11.55 -6.44
C LEU A 73 25.78 -10.26 -5.83
N ARG A 74 27.10 -10.11 -5.82
CA ARG A 74 27.77 -8.93 -5.27
C ARG A 74 27.34 -7.65 -6.00
N LEU A 75 27.23 -7.70 -7.33
CA LEU A 75 26.77 -6.55 -8.11
C LEU A 75 25.31 -6.25 -7.80
N ARG A 76 24.43 -7.25 -7.81
CA ARG A 76 23.00 -7.07 -7.50
C ARG A 76 22.77 -6.45 -6.12
N LEU A 77 23.50 -6.89 -5.10
CA LEU A 77 23.42 -6.29 -3.77
C LEU A 77 23.80 -4.80 -3.78
N LYS A 78 24.86 -4.43 -4.49
CA LYS A 78 25.27 -3.03 -4.64
C LYS A 78 24.28 -2.20 -5.45
N VAL A 79 23.70 -2.78 -6.49
CA VAL A 79 22.67 -2.14 -7.30
C VAL A 79 21.42 -1.86 -6.45
N LEU A 80 21.02 -2.80 -5.58
CA LEU A 80 19.92 -2.57 -4.64
C LEU A 80 20.25 -1.45 -3.64
N ASP A 81 21.50 -1.33 -3.19
CA ASP A 81 21.95 -0.20 -2.36
C ASP A 81 21.80 1.14 -3.07
N VAL A 82 22.26 1.22 -4.32
CA VAL A 82 22.17 2.45 -5.11
C VAL A 82 20.72 2.77 -5.48
N LEU A 83 19.91 1.76 -5.77
CA LEU A 83 18.50 1.91 -6.09
C LEU A 83 17.73 2.57 -4.94
N GLU A 84 17.95 2.10 -3.70
CA GLU A 84 17.34 2.70 -2.51
C GLU A 84 17.72 4.18 -2.35
N LEU A 85 19.00 4.51 -2.52
CA LEU A 85 19.47 5.90 -2.46
C LEU A 85 18.81 6.77 -3.54
N CYS A 86 18.66 6.25 -4.75
CA CYS A 86 17.98 6.98 -5.83
C CYS A 86 16.51 7.24 -5.48
N VAL A 87 15.81 6.26 -4.89
CA VAL A 87 14.42 6.44 -4.42
C VAL A 87 14.35 7.57 -3.39
N THR A 88 15.25 7.59 -2.41
CA THR A 88 15.31 8.66 -1.39
C THR A 88 15.58 10.03 -2.00
N VAL A 89 16.48 10.13 -2.98
CA VAL A 89 16.76 11.42 -3.67
C VAL A 89 15.57 11.88 -4.50
N LEU A 90 14.85 10.96 -5.13
CA LEU A 90 13.72 11.25 -6.01
C LEU A 90 12.38 11.40 -5.28
N GLN A 91 12.32 11.16 -3.95
CA GLN A 91 11.05 11.11 -3.19
C GLN A 91 10.18 12.37 -3.32
N SER A 92 10.80 13.55 -3.47
CA SER A 92 10.07 14.83 -3.63
C SER A 92 9.71 15.16 -5.08
N HIS A 93 10.00 14.25 -6.01
CA HIS A 93 9.80 14.41 -7.46
C HIS A 93 8.99 13.23 -7.99
N GLU A 94 7.74 13.09 -7.56
CA GLU A 94 6.87 11.94 -7.88
C GLU A 94 6.71 11.70 -9.39
N ASN A 95 6.65 12.76 -10.20
CA ASN A 95 6.58 12.69 -11.66
C ASN A 95 7.78 11.94 -12.29
N GLU A 96 8.90 11.88 -11.58
CA GLU A 96 10.09 11.13 -11.99
C GLU A 96 10.21 9.80 -11.24
N LEU A 97 9.88 9.76 -9.94
CA LEU A 97 9.98 8.56 -9.13
C LEU A 97 8.98 7.48 -9.54
N LEU A 98 7.70 7.79 -9.73
CA LEU A 98 6.67 6.78 -10.00
C LEU A 98 6.91 6.01 -11.32
N PRO A 99 7.29 6.66 -12.43
CA PRO A 99 7.70 5.95 -13.63
C PRO A 99 8.93 5.05 -13.42
N MET A 100 9.90 5.48 -12.62
CA MET A 100 11.08 4.66 -12.30
C MET A 100 10.71 3.48 -11.40
N ALA A 101 9.85 3.67 -10.40
CA ALA A 101 9.32 2.61 -9.55
C ALA A 101 8.58 1.56 -10.38
N HIS A 102 7.75 1.99 -11.35
CA HIS A 102 7.09 1.09 -12.29
C HIS A 102 8.08 0.24 -13.09
N ARG A 103 9.13 0.87 -13.65
CA ARG A 103 10.15 0.16 -14.44
C ARG A 103 11.02 -0.76 -13.58
N ALA A 104 11.29 -0.37 -12.33
CA ALA A 104 12.04 -1.17 -11.38
C ALA A 104 11.25 -2.36 -10.84
N TRP A 105 9.92 -2.30 -10.86
CA TRP A 105 9.06 -3.30 -10.21
C TRP A 105 9.30 -4.73 -10.72
N PRO A 106 9.22 -5.05 -12.03
CA PRO A 106 9.40 -6.43 -12.48
C PRO A 106 10.75 -7.07 -12.08
N PRO A 107 11.92 -6.44 -12.30
CA PRO A 107 13.17 -7.03 -11.83
C PRO A 107 13.27 -7.05 -10.30
N LEU A 108 12.72 -6.07 -9.58
CA LEU A 108 12.71 -6.06 -8.11
C LEU A 108 11.90 -7.24 -7.54
N VAL A 109 10.72 -7.54 -8.09
CA VAL A 109 9.92 -8.71 -7.69
C VAL A 109 10.72 -9.99 -7.86
N GLN A 110 11.46 -10.14 -8.95
CA GLN A 110 12.33 -11.32 -9.12
C GLN A 110 13.40 -11.43 -8.03
N ARG A 111 13.95 -10.30 -7.56
CA ARG A 111 14.89 -10.28 -6.42
C ARG A 111 14.22 -10.59 -5.09
N LEU A 112 12.95 -10.21 -4.92
CA LEU A 112 12.15 -10.45 -3.72
C LEU A 112 11.70 -11.90 -3.59
N THR A 113 11.38 -12.57 -4.71
CA THR A 113 10.70 -13.87 -4.66
C THR A 113 11.55 -15.04 -5.15
N ASN A 114 12.51 -14.82 -6.04
CA ASN A 114 13.22 -15.88 -6.77
C ASN A 114 14.73 -15.60 -6.83
N ASP A 115 15.38 -15.40 -5.69
CA ASP A 115 16.80 -15.10 -5.64
C ASP A 115 17.52 -15.67 -4.41
N ASP A 116 18.83 -15.46 -4.37
CA ASP A 116 19.67 -15.68 -3.20
C ASP A 116 19.08 -14.98 -1.97
N PRO A 117 19.02 -15.64 -0.79
CA PRO A 117 18.33 -15.05 0.35
C PRO A 117 18.96 -13.75 0.86
N LEU A 118 20.25 -13.46 0.57
CA LEU A 118 20.84 -12.15 0.86
C LEU A 118 20.28 -11.06 -0.06
N ALA A 119 20.05 -11.38 -1.34
CA ALA A 119 19.42 -10.47 -2.28
C ALA A 119 17.95 -10.24 -1.93
N VAL A 120 17.22 -11.30 -1.53
CA VAL A 120 15.84 -11.19 -1.03
C VAL A 120 15.77 -10.26 0.18
N LEU A 121 16.63 -10.48 1.18
CA LEU A 121 16.72 -9.63 2.37
C LEU A 121 16.93 -8.17 2.01
N ARG A 122 17.85 -7.91 1.09
CA ARG A 122 18.18 -6.55 0.68
C ARG A 122 17.06 -5.91 -0.15
N ALA A 123 16.48 -6.65 -1.08
CA ALA A 123 15.38 -6.21 -1.93
C ALA A 123 14.13 -5.88 -1.10
N PHE A 124 13.87 -6.64 -0.04
CA PHE A 124 12.77 -6.35 0.89
C PHE A 124 12.92 -4.97 1.53
N LYS A 125 14.13 -4.58 1.92
CA LYS A 125 14.39 -3.23 2.45
C LYS A 125 14.14 -2.14 1.40
N VAL A 126 14.60 -2.35 0.16
CA VAL A 126 14.31 -1.43 -0.95
C VAL A 126 12.80 -1.28 -1.17
N MET A 127 12.06 -2.39 -1.08
CA MET A 127 10.60 -2.38 -1.21
C MET A 127 9.93 -1.59 -0.09
N CYS A 128 10.42 -1.68 1.16
CA CYS A 128 9.90 -0.87 2.26
C CYS A 128 10.09 0.63 1.96
N THR A 129 11.29 1.04 1.53
CA THR A 129 11.59 2.42 1.13
C THR A 129 10.72 2.89 -0.04
N LEU A 130 10.48 2.02 -1.03
CA LEU A 130 9.56 2.30 -2.14
C LEU A 130 8.11 2.43 -1.66
N GLY A 131 7.65 1.58 -0.74
CA GLY A 131 6.31 1.67 -0.17
C GLY A 131 6.10 2.95 0.64
N GLU A 132 7.12 3.38 1.39
CA GLU A 132 7.10 4.63 2.14
C GLU A 132 7.03 5.88 1.24
N THR A 133 7.66 5.82 0.06
CA THR A 133 7.79 6.99 -0.84
C THR A 133 6.75 7.01 -1.97
N CYS A 134 6.30 5.85 -2.45
CA CYS A 134 5.34 5.75 -3.56
C CYS A 134 3.92 5.43 -3.10
N GLY A 135 3.71 5.06 -1.84
CA GLY A 135 2.39 4.82 -1.24
C GLY A 135 1.49 3.87 -2.05
N ASP A 136 0.24 4.27 -2.21
CA ASP A 136 -0.85 3.51 -2.84
C ASP A 136 -0.55 3.07 -4.29
N PHE A 137 0.33 3.79 -5.00
CA PHE A 137 0.82 3.40 -6.33
C PHE A 137 1.33 1.95 -6.37
N LEU A 138 1.91 1.48 -5.26
CA LEU A 138 2.44 0.12 -5.15
C LEU A 138 1.49 -0.87 -4.49
N ARG A 139 0.36 -0.41 -3.92
CA ARG A 139 -0.59 -1.26 -3.15
C ARG A 139 -0.95 -2.55 -3.87
N ARG A 140 -1.59 -2.43 -5.04
CA ARG A 140 -2.05 -3.60 -5.83
C ARG A 140 -0.90 -4.52 -6.24
N ARG A 141 0.28 -3.95 -6.50
CA ARG A 141 1.45 -4.71 -6.95
C ARG A 141 2.06 -5.51 -5.80
N VAL A 142 2.26 -4.87 -4.65
CA VAL A 142 2.75 -5.51 -3.43
C VAL A 142 1.78 -6.60 -2.97
N SER A 143 0.49 -6.27 -2.89
CA SER A 143 -0.58 -7.20 -2.54
C SER A 143 -0.60 -8.46 -3.41
N LYS A 144 -0.50 -8.30 -4.73
CA LYS A 144 -0.58 -9.41 -5.66
C LYS A 144 0.72 -10.22 -5.75
N ASP A 145 1.85 -9.54 -5.90
CA ASP A 145 3.09 -10.18 -6.35
C ASP A 145 4.00 -10.60 -5.17
N VAL A 146 3.89 -9.92 -4.02
CA VAL A 146 4.86 -10.05 -2.93
C VAL A 146 4.23 -10.53 -1.63
N LEU A 147 3.09 -9.95 -1.23
CA LEU A 147 2.45 -10.23 0.06
C LEU A 147 2.23 -11.73 0.33
N PRO A 148 1.68 -12.53 -0.62
CA PRO A 148 1.43 -13.96 -0.39
C PRO A 148 2.72 -14.76 -0.20
N ARG A 149 3.83 -14.31 -0.78
CA ARG A 149 5.14 -14.94 -0.62
C ARG A 149 5.74 -14.65 0.75
N LEU A 150 5.61 -13.40 1.21
CA LEU A 150 6.11 -12.99 2.52
C LEU A 150 5.34 -13.67 3.65
N THR A 151 4.00 -13.59 3.62
CA THR A 151 3.15 -14.20 4.64
C THR A 151 3.28 -15.72 4.64
N GLY A 152 3.28 -16.36 3.47
CA GLY A 152 3.52 -17.81 3.37
C GLY A 152 4.90 -18.24 3.90
N SER A 153 5.93 -17.42 3.70
CA SER A 153 7.26 -17.67 4.27
C SER A 153 7.28 -17.54 5.79
N LEU A 154 6.63 -16.50 6.34
CA LEU A 154 6.48 -16.32 7.78
C LEU A 154 5.75 -17.51 8.43
N VAL A 155 4.59 -17.89 7.91
CA VAL A 155 3.82 -19.06 8.39
C VAL A 155 4.69 -20.32 8.38
N LYS A 156 5.43 -20.56 7.29
CA LYS A 156 6.30 -21.74 7.17
C LYS A 156 7.47 -21.71 8.16
N GLN A 157 8.04 -20.55 8.45
CA GLN A 157 9.21 -20.42 9.32
C GLN A 157 8.85 -20.30 10.81
N ALA A 158 7.64 -19.84 11.15
CA ALA A 158 7.18 -19.68 12.54
C ALA A 158 7.39 -20.93 13.43
N PRO A 159 7.04 -22.17 13.02
CA PRO A 159 7.29 -23.34 13.86
C PRO A 159 8.77 -23.71 13.98
N VAL A 160 9.60 -23.32 13.00
CA VAL A 160 11.05 -23.52 13.05
C VAL A 160 11.65 -22.60 14.10
N SER A 161 11.35 -21.30 14.05
CA SER A 161 11.87 -20.32 15.00
C SER A 161 11.36 -20.57 16.42
N ALA A 162 10.11 -21.00 16.60
CA ALA A 162 9.53 -21.31 17.92
C ALA A 162 10.21 -22.50 18.62
N ARG A 163 10.91 -23.37 17.89
CA ARG A 163 11.62 -24.53 18.43
C ARG A 163 13.14 -24.35 18.38
N ALA A 164 13.61 -23.19 17.92
CA ALA A 164 15.01 -22.97 17.65
C ALA A 164 15.78 -22.61 18.92
N GLY A 165 17.00 -23.13 19.03
CA GLY A 165 17.92 -22.74 20.10
C GLY A 165 18.56 -21.37 19.87
N PRO A 166 19.35 -20.86 20.84
CA PRO A 166 19.92 -19.51 20.81
C PRO A 166 20.75 -19.19 19.55
N VAL A 167 21.43 -20.19 18.97
CA VAL A 167 22.27 -20.02 17.77
C VAL A 167 21.46 -19.57 16.53
N TYR A 168 20.15 -19.80 16.52
CA TYR A 168 19.27 -19.45 15.41
C TYR A 168 19.32 -17.96 15.05
N THR A 169 19.58 -17.08 16.01
CA THR A 169 19.66 -15.63 15.80
C THR A 169 20.79 -15.20 14.86
N HIS A 170 21.76 -16.07 14.61
CA HIS A 170 22.85 -15.82 13.66
C HIS A 170 22.54 -16.29 12.23
N THR A 171 21.46 -17.05 12.04
CA THR A 171 21.07 -17.59 10.74
C THR A 171 20.48 -16.52 9.83
N LEU A 172 20.56 -16.77 8.52
CA LEU A 172 19.92 -15.91 7.53
C LEU A 172 18.39 -16.01 7.57
N ALA A 173 17.84 -17.18 7.91
CA ALA A 173 16.41 -17.37 8.10
C ALA A 173 15.84 -16.45 9.19
N TYR A 174 16.50 -16.40 10.35
CA TYR A 174 16.13 -15.49 11.43
C TYR A 174 16.19 -14.02 10.98
N LYS A 175 17.29 -13.61 10.34
CA LYS A 175 17.46 -12.23 9.85
C LYS A 175 16.37 -11.86 8.84
N MET A 176 15.93 -12.82 8.04
CA MET A 176 14.85 -12.64 7.08
C MET A 176 13.49 -12.48 7.75
N GLN A 177 13.13 -13.38 8.68
CA GLN A 177 11.89 -13.24 9.46
C GLN A 177 11.86 -11.90 10.19
N LEU A 178 12.96 -11.53 10.84
CA LEU A 178 13.06 -10.28 11.59
C LEU A 178 12.86 -9.07 10.68
N ALA A 179 13.55 -9.03 9.53
CA ALA A 179 13.42 -7.93 8.59
C ALA A 179 11.98 -7.79 8.07
N VAL A 180 11.34 -8.91 7.70
CA VAL A 180 9.95 -8.90 7.23
C VAL A 180 9.02 -8.38 8.33
N LEU A 181 9.09 -8.92 9.55
CA LEU A 181 8.25 -8.45 10.66
C LEU A 181 8.48 -6.97 11.00
N GLN A 182 9.72 -6.48 10.93
CA GLN A 182 10.02 -5.07 11.20
C GLN A 182 9.46 -4.11 10.14
N GLY A 183 9.34 -4.55 8.88
CA GLY A 183 8.84 -3.71 7.79
C GLY A 183 7.35 -3.86 7.50
N LEU A 184 6.77 -5.04 7.79
CA LEU A 184 5.45 -5.40 7.27
C LEU A 184 4.32 -4.53 7.84
N GLY A 185 4.33 -4.21 9.13
CA GLY A 185 3.30 -3.36 9.75
C GLY A 185 3.27 -1.96 9.12
N ALA A 186 4.42 -1.29 9.07
CA ALA A 186 4.54 0.02 8.45
C ALA A 186 4.15 -0.01 6.96
N LEU A 187 4.55 -1.07 6.24
CA LEU A 187 4.17 -1.24 4.84
C LEU A 187 2.65 -1.37 4.66
N CYS A 188 1.95 -2.07 5.55
CA CYS A 188 0.49 -2.16 5.52
C CYS A 188 -0.15 -0.78 5.66
N CYS A 189 0.32 0.04 6.60
CA CYS A 189 -0.17 1.41 6.78
C CYS A 189 0.12 2.30 5.57
N ARG A 190 1.34 2.26 5.02
CA ARG A 190 1.75 3.13 3.91
C ARG A 190 1.05 2.81 2.60
N LEU A 191 0.73 1.54 2.38
CA LEU A 191 0.03 1.07 1.20
C LEU A 191 -1.50 1.05 1.38
N ASP A 192 -2.00 1.39 2.57
CA ASP A 192 -3.42 1.31 2.91
C ASP A 192 -4.00 -0.10 2.68
N LEU A 193 -3.28 -1.16 3.09
CA LEU A 193 -3.77 -2.54 2.93
C LEU A 193 -4.99 -2.78 3.83
N ALA A 194 -6.07 -3.33 3.25
CA ALA A 194 -7.36 -3.50 3.94
C ALA A 194 -8.01 -4.85 3.61
N ASP A 195 -9.10 -5.17 4.32
CA ASP A 195 -9.94 -6.35 4.12
C ASP A 195 -9.12 -7.66 4.08
N ALA A 196 -9.24 -8.44 3.01
CA ALA A 196 -8.54 -9.71 2.85
C ALA A 196 -7.00 -9.59 2.92
N GLU A 197 -6.43 -8.44 2.53
CA GLU A 197 -4.98 -8.21 2.62
C GLU A 197 -4.54 -8.13 4.08
N PHE A 198 -5.38 -7.48 4.91
CA PHE A 198 -5.18 -7.31 6.34
C PHE A 198 -5.27 -8.65 7.06
N ASP A 199 -6.31 -9.45 6.79
CA ASP A 199 -6.50 -10.78 7.40
C ASP A 199 -5.28 -11.69 7.14
N VAL A 200 -4.80 -11.72 5.90
CA VAL A 200 -3.64 -12.54 5.51
C VAL A 200 -2.36 -12.14 6.25
N VAL A 201 -2.17 -10.84 6.52
CA VAL A 201 -1.04 -10.35 7.31
C VAL A 201 -1.21 -10.69 8.79
N SER A 202 -2.37 -10.41 9.36
CA SER A 202 -2.70 -10.68 10.76
C SER A 202 -2.50 -12.16 11.09
N ASP A 203 -3.07 -13.06 10.28
CA ASP A 203 -2.96 -14.51 10.45
C ASP A 203 -1.52 -15.01 10.39
N ALA A 204 -0.74 -14.51 9.43
CA ALA A 204 0.65 -14.91 9.29
C ALA A 204 1.53 -14.43 10.47
N CYS A 205 1.24 -13.24 10.98
CA CYS A 205 1.97 -12.64 12.09
C CYS A 205 1.54 -13.19 13.45
N LEU A 206 0.30 -13.65 13.62
CA LEU A 206 -0.24 -14.18 14.89
C LEU A 206 0.68 -15.21 15.57
N HIS A 207 1.30 -16.10 14.78
CA HIS A 207 2.24 -17.11 15.28
C HIS A 207 3.48 -16.54 15.99
N TYR A 208 3.81 -15.28 15.71
CA TYR A 208 4.98 -14.60 16.25
C TYR A 208 4.72 -13.90 17.59
N LEU A 209 3.46 -13.82 18.03
CA LEU A 209 3.10 -13.38 19.39
C LEU A 209 3.37 -14.46 20.46
N SER A 210 3.73 -15.68 20.08
CA SER A 210 4.07 -16.74 21.04
C SER A 210 5.37 -16.44 21.77
N CYS A 211 5.36 -16.63 23.09
CA CYS A 211 6.54 -16.54 23.96
C CYS A 211 7.64 -17.57 23.63
N ARG A 212 7.33 -18.58 22.80
CA ARG A 212 8.30 -19.55 22.29
C ARG A 212 9.18 -19.00 21.17
N GLN A 213 8.78 -17.90 20.55
CA GLN A 213 9.55 -17.27 19.49
C GLN A 213 10.77 -16.54 20.07
N PRO A 214 11.84 -16.34 19.29
CA PRO A 214 12.93 -15.46 19.69
C PRO A 214 12.43 -14.06 20.10
N PRO A 215 12.93 -13.45 21.20
CA PRO A 215 12.38 -12.21 21.75
C PRO A 215 12.25 -11.07 20.74
N LYS A 216 13.27 -10.84 19.90
CA LYS A 216 13.20 -9.79 18.87
C LYS A 216 12.18 -10.05 17.76
N LEU A 217 11.83 -11.31 17.48
CA LEU A 217 10.75 -11.61 16.55
C LEU A 217 9.39 -11.32 17.20
N GLN A 218 9.23 -11.58 18.50
CA GLN A 218 8.04 -11.17 19.26
C GLN A 218 7.91 -9.66 19.27
N GLU A 219 8.97 -8.93 19.62
CA GLU A 219 8.99 -7.46 19.61
C GLU A 219 8.61 -6.88 18.24
N ALA A 220 9.20 -7.42 17.16
CA ALA A 220 8.86 -7.02 15.80
C ALA A 220 7.40 -7.35 15.44
N CYS A 221 6.89 -8.50 15.87
CA CYS A 221 5.49 -8.87 15.64
C CYS A 221 4.50 -7.99 16.42
N VAL A 222 4.80 -7.67 17.69
CA VAL A 222 4.03 -6.71 18.47
C VAL A 222 3.99 -5.36 17.74
N SER A 223 5.12 -4.90 17.19
CA SER A 223 5.16 -3.71 16.35
C SER A 223 4.26 -3.84 15.10
N VAL A 224 4.21 -5.00 14.43
CA VAL A 224 3.24 -5.22 13.34
C VAL A 224 1.82 -4.98 13.82
N PHE A 225 1.40 -5.62 14.92
CA PHE A 225 0.04 -5.45 15.44
C PHE A 225 -0.26 -4.01 15.89
N GLN A 226 0.72 -3.28 16.42
CA GLN A 226 0.57 -1.86 16.73
C GLN A 226 0.24 -1.02 15.50
N HIS A 227 0.84 -1.33 14.34
CA HIS A 227 0.48 -0.69 13.09
C HIS A 227 -0.91 -1.13 12.60
N LEU A 228 -1.24 -2.43 12.72
CA LEU A 228 -2.55 -2.94 12.32
C LEU A 228 -3.70 -2.34 13.16
N ILE A 229 -3.47 -2.08 14.46
CA ILE A 229 -4.43 -1.40 15.34
C ILE A 229 -4.74 0.01 14.84
N GLN A 230 -3.77 0.70 14.23
CA GLN A 230 -3.99 2.04 13.65
C GLN A 230 -4.83 2.00 12.37
N VAL A 231 -4.85 0.86 11.67
CA VAL A 231 -5.60 0.68 10.42
C VAL A 231 -7.02 0.18 10.69
N ASP A 232 -7.15 -0.89 11.46
CA ASP A 232 -8.43 -1.49 11.83
C ASP A 232 -8.37 -2.05 13.27
N PRO A 233 -8.68 -1.21 14.28
CA PRO A 233 -8.63 -1.64 15.67
C PRO A 233 -9.67 -2.72 15.99
N ASP A 234 -10.84 -2.70 15.36
CA ASP A 234 -11.91 -3.65 15.67
C ASP A 234 -11.54 -5.06 15.21
N SER A 235 -10.99 -5.19 14.00
CA SER A 235 -10.52 -6.48 13.47
C SER A 235 -9.35 -7.03 14.28
N VAL A 236 -8.37 -6.20 14.69
CA VAL A 236 -7.30 -6.66 15.60
C VAL A 236 -7.86 -7.09 16.94
N TRP A 237 -8.74 -6.28 17.54
CA TRP A 237 -9.34 -6.59 18.85
C TRP A 237 -10.02 -7.95 18.80
N LEU A 238 -10.85 -8.20 17.79
CA LEU A 238 -11.55 -9.46 17.64
C LEU A 238 -10.54 -10.61 17.49
N THR A 239 -9.58 -10.46 16.59
CA THR A 239 -8.53 -11.47 16.34
C THR A 239 -7.78 -11.86 17.63
N LEU A 240 -7.35 -10.88 18.43
CA LEU A 240 -6.63 -11.13 19.68
C LEU A 240 -7.51 -11.82 20.73
N ASN A 241 -8.78 -11.38 20.86
CA ASN A 241 -9.71 -11.97 21.82
C ASN A 241 -10.19 -13.37 21.41
N GLU A 242 -10.17 -13.74 20.13
CA GLU A 242 -10.41 -15.11 19.67
C GLU A 242 -9.29 -16.07 20.13
N LEU A 243 -8.04 -15.58 20.23
CA LEU A 243 -6.94 -16.37 20.80
C LEU A 243 -6.96 -16.42 22.32
N TYR A 244 -7.11 -15.27 22.97
CA TYR A 244 -7.16 -15.15 24.43
C TYR A 244 -7.96 -13.90 24.83
N CYS A 245 -9.09 -14.10 25.50
CA CYS A 245 -9.95 -13.00 25.98
C CYS A 245 -9.85 -12.90 27.50
N PRO A 246 -9.38 -11.77 28.08
CA PRO A 246 -9.30 -11.59 29.52
C PRO A 246 -10.67 -11.27 30.17
N ASN A 247 -11.64 -10.84 29.36
CA ASN A 247 -12.93 -10.37 29.84
C ASN A 247 -14.03 -11.42 29.63
N SER A 248 -15.08 -11.36 30.45
CA SER A 248 -16.34 -12.08 30.21
C SER A 248 -17.40 -11.07 29.77
N TYR A 249 -18.05 -11.31 28.63
CA TYR A 249 -19.13 -10.44 28.12
C TYR A 249 -20.49 -11.08 28.41
N GLU A 250 -20.97 -10.90 29.64
CA GLU A 250 -22.29 -11.39 30.06
C GLU A 250 -23.39 -10.36 29.73
N PRO A 251 -24.51 -10.80 29.13
CA PRO A 251 -25.62 -9.91 28.83
C PRO A 251 -26.35 -9.52 30.12
N LYS A 252 -26.54 -8.22 30.32
CA LYS A 252 -27.26 -7.69 31.49
C LYS A 252 -28.75 -8.01 31.48
N HIS A 253 -29.34 -8.25 30.30
CA HIS A 253 -30.75 -8.53 30.12
C HIS A 253 -30.95 -9.94 29.58
N SER A 254 -31.93 -10.66 30.12
CA SER A 254 -32.19 -12.09 29.84
C SER A 254 -32.62 -12.38 28.40
N SER A 255 -33.06 -11.37 27.64
CA SER A 255 -33.43 -11.51 26.23
C SER A 255 -32.26 -11.41 25.25
N LEU A 256 -31.06 -11.05 25.72
CA LEU A 256 -29.88 -10.90 24.86
C LEU A 256 -29.03 -12.18 24.93
N HIS A 257 -28.48 -12.57 23.77
CA HIS A 257 -27.52 -13.66 23.70
C HIS A 257 -26.15 -13.17 24.18
N ALA A 258 -25.44 -14.02 24.92
CA ALA A 258 -24.08 -13.71 25.35
C ALA A 258 -23.14 -13.69 24.13
N VAL A 259 -22.24 -12.71 24.09
CA VAL A 259 -21.14 -12.72 23.11
C VAL A 259 -20.18 -13.82 23.53
N GLN A 260 -19.89 -14.74 22.62
CA GLN A 260 -18.96 -15.84 22.85
C GLN A 260 -17.78 -15.66 21.91
N LEU A 261 -16.61 -15.37 22.48
CA LEU A 261 -15.35 -15.34 21.76
C LEU A 261 -14.57 -16.60 22.08
N SER A 262 -13.89 -17.21 21.11
CA SER A 262 -13.21 -18.49 21.33
C SER A 262 -12.11 -18.40 22.39
N GLY A 263 -11.58 -17.21 22.68
CA GLY A 263 -10.56 -17.00 23.70
C GLY A 263 -11.09 -16.89 25.13
N MET A 264 -12.41 -16.78 25.32
CA MET A 264 -13.01 -16.70 26.65
C MET A 264 -12.85 -18.00 27.44
N GLY A 265 -12.58 -17.87 28.74
CA GLY A 265 -12.43 -19.01 29.64
C GLY A 265 -11.19 -19.87 29.39
N LYS A 266 -10.35 -19.54 28.40
CA LYS A 266 -9.07 -20.23 28.18
C LYS A 266 -8.09 -19.89 29.30
N GLN A 267 -7.32 -20.90 29.73
CA GLN A 267 -6.16 -20.66 30.60
C GLN A 267 -5.08 -19.86 29.86
N ARG A 268 -4.21 -19.20 30.62
CA ARG A 268 -3.03 -18.53 30.05
C ARG A 268 -2.23 -19.51 29.20
N ASN A 269 -1.83 -19.07 28.01
CA ASN A 269 -1.13 -19.85 27.00
C ASN A 269 0.10 -19.10 26.48
N GLU A 270 0.75 -19.65 25.44
CA GLU A 270 1.98 -19.08 24.90
C GLU A 270 1.82 -17.68 24.29
N PHE A 271 0.61 -17.23 23.97
CA PHE A 271 0.34 -15.92 23.38
C PHE A 271 -0.11 -14.86 24.38
N THR A 272 -0.52 -15.28 25.58
CA THR A 272 -1.22 -14.44 26.57
C THR A 272 -0.51 -13.12 26.87
N GLU A 273 0.80 -13.13 27.17
CA GLU A 273 1.50 -11.92 27.61
C GLU A 273 1.54 -10.83 26.51
N ASN A 274 1.82 -11.22 25.27
CA ASN A 274 1.85 -10.27 24.15
C ASN A 274 0.43 -9.82 23.74
N ILE A 275 -0.57 -10.71 23.83
CA ILE A 275 -1.98 -10.35 23.61
C ILE A 275 -2.44 -9.32 24.64
N LEU A 276 -2.17 -9.55 25.94
CA LEU A 276 -2.55 -8.62 26.99
C LEU A 276 -1.89 -7.26 26.81
N LYS A 277 -0.61 -7.24 26.41
CA LYS A 277 0.10 -6.00 26.09
C LYS A 277 -0.61 -5.22 24.97
N LEU A 278 -0.95 -5.89 23.86
CA LEU A 278 -1.63 -5.26 22.74
C LEU A 278 -3.03 -4.78 23.11
N LEU A 279 -3.81 -5.58 23.84
CA LEU A 279 -5.16 -5.20 24.27
C LEU A 279 -5.16 -4.00 25.23
N GLN A 280 -4.11 -3.82 26.04
CA GLN A 280 -3.97 -2.65 26.91
C GLN A 280 -3.72 -1.36 26.12
N GLU A 281 -3.09 -1.43 24.96
CA GLU A 281 -2.83 -0.27 24.10
C GLU A 281 -4.10 0.21 23.37
N MET A 282 -5.16 -0.61 23.37
CA MET A 282 -6.45 -0.32 22.72
C MET A 282 -7.50 0.24 23.68
N GLN A 283 -7.17 0.42 24.97
CA GLN A 283 -8.04 0.94 26.03
C GLN A 283 -7.80 2.43 26.27
#